data_AF-A0A7X7KS23-F1
#
_entry.id   AF-A0A7X7KS23-F1
#
_cell.length_a   1.000
_cell.length_b   1.000
_cell.length_c   1.000
_cell.angle_alpha   90.00
_cell.angle_beta   90.00
_cell.angle_gamma   90.00
#
_symmetry.space_group_name_H-M   'P 1'
#
loop_
_entity.id
_entity.type
_entity.pdbx_description
1 polymer ?
#
loop_
_entity_poly.entity_id
_entity_poly.type
_entity_poly.pdbx_seq_one_letter_code
_entity_poly.pdbx_strand_id
1 'polypeptide(L)'
;MQNILGLAWSMAYIVLVLIVATLVAKFSRGASESSRKLVHILVGNWVFLIPLFTDLWAVVLVPFTFIIVNSLSLKYRLIAAMERSDDSLGTVYYAISMFVLSGAAFVLKWPVLAYTGLLTMAYGDGLAAIIGGRWAKARPFAFAPQRSLAGSLTVAVVAFVVTALSLFILEDGAPSAVLTVLLIALLNAVLSAFIELTGKRGSDNLSLPVGSGLFAVLAWRFGSPGLLLYLLLAVLILAIAFKAHAITPDGIVAALLTALTLYTLGDVWIATALLLFFILGSGVSKLKNDSKRLAETIQEGDGPRNWKQVLCNSLPAVALVWMHYFLPGQRFLLLLALG
;
A
#
# COMPACT_ATOMS: atom_id res chain seq x y z
N MET A 1 -22.54 20.77 11.73
CA MET A 1 -21.77 21.17 12.94
C MET A 1 -20.64 20.20 13.24
N GLN A 2 -20.89 18.88 13.32
CA GLN A 2 -19.85 17.87 13.59
C GLN A 2 -18.67 17.90 12.60
N ASN A 3 -18.91 17.98 11.30
CA ASN A 3 -17.83 18.08 10.30
C ASN A 3 -16.95 19.32 10.48
N ILE A 4 -17.54 20.45 10.86
CA ILE A 4 -16.80 21.70 11.13
C ILE A 4 -15.90 21.52 12.36
N LEU A 5 -16.40 20.84 13.41
CA LEU A 5 -15.59 20.49 14.57
C LEU A 5 -14.47 19.50 14.21
N GLY A 6 -14.75 18.48 13.39
CA GLY A 6 -13.74 17.55 12.89
C GLY A 6 -12.63 18.25 12.09
N LEU A 7 -13.00 19.22 11.24
CA LEU A 7 -12.04 20.07 10.54
C LEU A 7 -11.24 20.95 11.50
N ALA A 8 -11.89 21.57 12.49
CA ALA A 8 -11.22 22.41 13.50
C ALA A 8 -10.20 21.59 14.32
N TRP A 9 -10.57 20.40 14.79
CA TRP A 9 -9.66 19.48 15.46
C TRP A 9 -8.53 19.01 14.57
N SER A 10 -8.82 18.73 13.29
CA SER A 10 -7.78 18.38 12.31
C SER A 10 -6.77 19.51 12.14
N MET A 11 -7.22 20.76 11.97
CA MET A 11 -6.33 21.90 11.83
C MET A 11 -5.52 22.14 13.11
N ALA A 12 -6.15 22.07 14.28
CA ALA A 12 -5.45 22.19 15.56
C ALA A 12 -4.37 21.09 15.72
N TYR A 13 -4.71 19.85 15.34
CA TYR A 13 -3.77 18.74 15.36
C TYR A 13 -2.58 18.97 14.42
N ILE A 14 -2.83 19.40 13.18
CA ILE A 14 -1.79 19.64 12.18
C ILE A 14 -0.85 20.77 12.63
N VAL A 15 -1.39 21.86 13.16
CA VAL A 15 -0.60 22.95 13.74
C VAL A 15 0.27 22.44 14.88
N LEU A 16 -0.29 21.62 15.78
CA LEU A 16 0.48 20.99 16.86
C LEU A 16 1.63 20.13 16.31
N VAL A 17 1.38 19.29 15.30
CA VAL A 17 2.41 18.45 14.66
C VAL A 17 3.53 19.32 14.07
N LEU A 18 3.18 20.40 13.38
CA LEU A 18 4.16 21.33 12.79
C LEU A 18 5.00 22.04 13.86
N ILE A 19 4.39 22.44 14.97
CA ILE A 19 5.11 23.03 16.11
C ILE A 19 6.10 22.02 16.69
N VAL A 20 5.65 20.79 16.99
CA VAL A 20 6.51 19.72 17.52
C VAL A 20 7.68 19.44 16.57
N ALA A 21 7.40 19.32 15.27
CA ALA A 21 8.43 19.08 14.26
C ALA A 21 9.46 20.21 14.20
N THR A 22 9.01 21.46 14.24
CA THR A 22 9.88 22.64 14.20
C THR A 22 10.77 22.72 15.46
N LEU A 23 10.20 22.43 16.64
CA LEU A 23 10.97 22.36 17.88
C LEU A 23 12.05 21.29 17.79
N VAL A 24 11.70 20.07 17.36
CA VAL A 24 12.66 18.97 17.19
C VAL A 24 13.75 19.31 16.18
N ALA A 25 13.41 19.94 15.04
CA ALA A 25 14.38 20.39 14.05
C ALA A 25 15.37 21.43 14.63
N LYS A 26 14.86 22.37 15.45
CA LYS A 26 15.68 23.38 16.12
C LYS A 26 16.67 22.75 17.12
N PHE A 27 16.21 21.79 17.92
CA PHE A 27 17.09 21.06 18.86
C PHE A 27 18.10 20.14 18.16
N SER A 28 17.80 19.70 16.94
CA SER A 28 18.64 18.77 16.16
C SER A 28 19.65 19.46 15.23
N ARG A 29 19.85 20.79 15.34
CA ARG A 29 20.69 21.61 14.44
C ARG A 29 20.29 21.54 12.96
N GLY A 30 18.99 21.40 12.65
CA GLY A 30 18.45 21.44 11.29
C GLY A 30 17.40 20.37 11.00
N ALA A 31 16.78 20.45 9.82
CA ALA A 31 15.84 19.44 9.32
C ALA A 31 16.57 18.13 9.01
N SER A 32 16.60 17.22 9.99
CA SER A 32 17.19 15.90 9.85
C SER A 32 16.18 14.89 9.29
N GLU A 33 16.69 13.78 8.72
CA GLU A 33 15.90 12.60 8.35
C GLU A 33 14.93 12.19 9.48
N SER A 34 15.39 12.29 10.74
CA SER A 34 14.60 12.02 11.95
C SER A 34 13.43 12.97 12.14
N SER A 35 13.60 14.27 11.89
CA SER A 35 12.51 15.27 11.98
C SER A 35 11.42 14.97 10.96
N ARG A 36 11.81 14.62 9.72
CA ARG A 36 10.85 14.27 8.67
C ARG A 36 10.08 12.99 9.00
N LYS A 37 10.77 11.97 9.51
CA LYS A 37 10.15 10.69 9.90
C LYS A 37 9.22 10.88 11.11
N LEU A 38 9.55 11.77 12.04
CA LEU A 38 8.66 12.17 13.12
C LEU A 38 7.38 12.83 12.58
N VAL A 39 7.49 13.76 11.62
CA VAL A 39 6.31 14.34 10.95
C VAL A 39 5.44 13.26 10.32
N HIS A 40 6.04 12.28 9.64
CA HIS A 40 5.29 11.17 9.04
C HIS A 40 4.54 10.34 10.09
N ILE A 41 5.19 9.99 11.20
CA ILE A 41 4.55 9.26 12.32
C ILE A 41 3.37 10.07 12.87
N LEU A 42 3.59 11.35 13.15
CA LEU A 42 2.58 12.21 13.75
C LEU A 42 1.42 12.48 12.78
N VAL A 43 1.68 12.82 11.52
CA VAL A 43 0.62 13.03 10.53
C VAL A 43 -0.23 11.76 10.35
N GLY A 44 0.37 10.57 10.39
CA GLY A 44 -0.38 9.31 10.29
C GLY A 44 -1.41 9.08 11.38
N ASN A 45 -1.19 9.62 12.58
CA ASN A 45 -2.15 9.54 13.68
C ASN A 45 -3.40 10.41 13.44
N TRP A 46 -3.43 11.24 12.40
CA TRP A 46 -4.65 11.92 11.97
C TRP A 46 -5.79 10.92 11.66
N VAL A 47 -5.48 9.67 11.31
CA VAL A 47 -6.48 8.61 11.07
C VAL A 47 -7.46 8.43 12.24
N PHE A 48 -7.04 8.69 13.48
CA PHE A 48 -7.88 8.61 14.67
C PHE A 48 -8.97 9.69 14.73
N LEU A 49 -8.87 10.75 13.92
CA LEU A 49 -9.89 11.79 13.82
C LEU A 49 -10.98 11.46 12.79
N ILE A 50 -10.81 10.42 11.96
CA ILE A 50 -11.81 10.00 10.96
C ILE A 50 -13.22 9.83 11.56
N PRO A 51 -13.40 9.21 12.76
CA PRO A 51 -14.72 9.05 13.37
C PRO A 51 -15.45 10.35 13.73
N LEU A 52 -14.76 11.50 13.74
CA LEU A 52 -15.39 12.80 14.01
C LEU A 52 -16.19 13.34 12.80
N PHE A 53 -16.00 12.75 11.63
CA PHE A 53 -16.64 13.19 10.40
C PHE A 53 -17.87 12.33 10.06
N THR A 54 -18.85 12.96 9.44
CA THR A 54 -20.12 12.38 9.00
C THR A 54 -20.33 12.46 7.50
N ASP A 55 -19.58 13.32 6.80
CA ASP A 55 -19.65 13.47 5.35
C ASP A 55 -18.28 13.23 4.69
N LEU A 56 -18.31 12.57 3.53
CA LEU A 56 -17.12 12.26 2.74
C LEU A 56 -16.29 13.52 2.40
N TRP A 57 -16.96 14.60 1.99
CA TRP A 57 -16.29 15.83 1.58
C TRP A 57 -15.38 16.38 2.69
N ALA A 58 -15.80 16.25 3.95
CA ALA A 58 -15.05 16.77 5.09
C ALA A 58 -13.83 15.90 5.41
N VAL A 59 -13.98 14.57 5.35
CA VAL A 59 -12.87 13.61 5.55
C VAL A 59 -11.79 13.83 4.51
N VAL A 60 -12.16 13.91 3.22
CA VAL A 60 -11.18 13.97 2.14
C VAL A 60 -10.58 15.35 1.95
N LEU A 61 -11.24 16.42 2.43
CA LEU A 61 -10.72 17.79 2.34
C LEU A 61 -9.37 17.93 3.04
N VAL A 62 -9.19 17.33 4.21
CA VAL A 62 -7.92 17.41 4.96
C VAL A 62 -6.75 16.82 4.17
N PRO A 63 -6.74 15.53 3.78
CA PRO A 63 -5.65 14.98 2.98
C PRO A 63 -5.55 15.60 1.58
N PHE A 64 -6.65 16.10 1.00
CA PHE A 64 -6.59 16.84 -0.27
C PHE A 64 -5.79 18.13 -0.15
N THR A 65 -5.96 18.91 0.93
CA THR A 65 -5.13 20.08 1.16
C THR A 65 -3.65 19.70 1.35
N PHE A 66 -3.35 18.57 1.96
CA PHE A 66 -1.98 18.04 2.03
C PHE A 66 -1.41 17.66 0.68
N ILE A 67 -2.19 17.12 -0.26
CA ILE A 67 -1.71 16.88 -1.63
C ILE A 67 -1.25 18.21 -2.23
N ILE A 68 -2.10 19.25 -2.19
CA ILE A 68 -1.79 20.57 -2.74
C ILE A 68 -0.54 21.16 -2.08
N VAL A 69 -0.49 21.21 -0.75
CA VAL A 69 0.62 21.80 0.00
C VAL A 69 1.93 21.05 -0.26
N ASN A 70 1.92 19.71 -0.24
CA ASN A 70 3.13 18.93 -0.51
C ASN A 70 3.60 19.07 -1.96
N SER A 71 2.67 19.12 -2.93
CA SER A 71 3.01 19.36 -4.33
C SER A 71 3.62 20.75 -4.55
N LEU A 72 3.08 21.80 -3.91
CA LEU A 72 3.66 23.15 -3.98
C LEU A 72 5.01 23.22 -3.26
N SER A 73 5.17 22.51 -2.14
CA SER A 73 6.42 22.49 -1.38
C SER A 73 7.59 21.88 -2.17
N LEU A 74 7.33 21.03 -3.18
CA LEU A 74 8.38 20.52 -4.08
C LEU A 74 9.05 21.65 -4.88
N LYS A 75 8.29 22.66 -5.30
CA LYS A 75 8.79 23.79 -6.10
C LYS A 75 9.23 24.99 -5.25
N TYR A 76 8.48 25.27 -4.18
CA TYR A 76 8.62 26.51 -3.40
C TYR A 76 9.28 26.33 -2.02
N ARG A 77 9.60 25.10 -1.61
CA ARG A 77 10.24 24.79 -0.30
C ARG A 77 9.51 25.45 0.89
N LEU A 78 8.19 25.27 0.94
CA LEU A 78 7.32 25.97 1.90
C LEU A 78 7.48 25.47 3.34
N ILE A 79 7.93 24.22 3.54
CA ILE A 79 8.06 23.59 4.86
C ILE A 79 9.51 23.21 5.10
N ALA A 80 10.25 24.11 5.75
CA ALA A 80 11.67 23.92 6.09
C ALA A 80 11.94 22.59 6.83
N ALA A 81 11.01 22.15 7.69
CA ALA A 81 11.14 20.89 8.45
C ALA A 81 11.02 19.60 7.59
N MET A 82 10.55 19.72 6.34
CA MET A 82 10.37 18.62 5.39
C MET A 82 11.27 18.75 4.15
N GLU A 83 12.14 19.77 4.12
CA GLU A 83 13.05 19.98 2.99
C GLU A 83 13.97 18.78 2.77
N ARG A 84 14.16 18.45 1.49
CA ARG A 84 15.04 17.40 0.99
C ARG A 84 16.00 18.00 -0.03
N SER A 85 17.17 17.39 -0.15
CA SER A 85 18.11 17.65 -1.26
C SER A 85 17.80 16.81 -2.51
N ASP A 86 16.86 15.87 -2.43
CA ASP A 86 16.45 14.95 -3.49
C ASP A 86 14.98 15.15 -3.92
N ASP A 87 14.71 15.07 -5.23
CA ASP A 87 13.41 15.27 -5.91
C ASP A 87 12.37 14.14 -5.65
N SER A 88 12.39 13.54 -4.46
CA SER A 88 11.51 12.42 -4.11
C SER A 88 10.06 12.88 -3.90
N LEU A 89 9.11 12.25 -4.59
CA LEU A 89 7.67 12.51 -4.50
C LEU A 89 7.01 11.88 -3.26
N GLY A 90 7.77 11.31 -2.33
CA GLY A 90 7.26 10.50 -1.22
C GLY A 90 6.23 11.21 -0.33
N THR A 91 6.37 12.51 -0.07
CA THR A 91 5.42 13.27 0.76
C THR A 91 4.08 13.47 0.05
N VAL A 92 4.11 13.68 -1.26
CA VAL A 92 2.91 13.74 -2.12
C VAL A 92 2.25 12.37 -2.19
N TYR A 93 3.02 11.30 -2.41
CA TYR A 93 2.50 9.93 -2.41
C TYR A 93 1.83 9.57 -1.09
N TYR A 94 2.39 9.99 0.04
CA TYR A 94 1.76 9.75 1.33
C TYR A 94 0.43 10.50 1.49
N ALA A 95 0.37 11.77 1.07
CA ALA A 95 -0.88 12.54 1.08
C ALA A 95 -1.94 11.91 0.17
N ILE A 96 -1.56 11.38 -1.00
CA ILE A 96 -2.43 10.62 -1.89
C ILE A 96 -2.95 9.35 -1.19
N SER A 97 -2.08 8.60 -0.50
CA SER A 97 -2.49 7.43 0.29
C SER A 97 -3.52 7.79 1.35
N MET A 98 -3.29 8.88 2.10
CA MET A 98 -4.26 9.36 3.09
C MET A 98 -5.60 9.71 2.45
N PHE A 99 -5.58 10.42 1.32
CA PHE A 99 -6.80 10.79 0.59
C PHE A 99 -7.60 9.56 0.14
N VAL A 100 -6.93 8.64 -0.58
CA VAL A 100 -7.58 7.45 -1.14
C VAL A 100 -8.07 6.52 -0.03
N LEU A 101 -7.24 6.22 0.97
CA LEU A 101 -7.59 5.25 2.01
C LEU A 101 -8.66 5.77 2.96
N SER A 102 -8.57 7.04 3.40
CA SER A 102 -9.60 7.62 4.28
C SER A 102 -10.93 7.76 3.54
N GLY A 103 -10.92 8.22 2.29
CA GLY A 103 -12.12 8.32 1.47
C GLY A 103 -12.75 6.96 1.19
N ALA A 104 -11.97 5.97 0.77
CA ALA A 104 -12.45 4.62 0.52
C ALA A 104 -12.98 3.96 1.80
N ALA A 105 -12.23 4.04 2.91
CA ALA A 105 -12.67 3.51 4.20
C ALA A 105 -13.99 4.16 4.66
N PHE A 106 -14.17 5.46 4.41
CA PHE A 106 -15.39 6.17 4.74
C PHE A 106 -16.59 5.72 3.90
N VAL A 107 -16.44 5.65 2.57
CA VAL A 107 -17.51 5.21 1.66
C VAL A 107 -17.90 3.76 1.90
N LEU A 108 -16.90 2.89 2.08
CA LEU A 108 -17.11 1.45 2.28
C LEU A 108 -17.53 1.10 3.70
N LYS A 109 -17.36 2.03 4.66
CA LYS A 109 -17.46 1.77 6.10
C LYS A 109 -16.48 0.69 6.57
N TRP A 110 -15.26 0.74 6.02
CA TRP A 110 -14.19 -0.23 6.27
C TRP A 110 -13.02 0.45 6.99
N PRO A 111 -13.14 0.75 8.30
CA PRO A 111 -12.13 1.53 9.02
C PRO A 111 -10.76 0.85 9.03
N VAL A 112 -10.71 -0.49 9.05
CA VAL A 112 -9.47 -1.29 8.98
C VAL A 112 -8.61 -0.93 7.78
N LEU A 113 -9.21 -0.57 6.64
CA LEU A 113 -8.49 -0.17 5.43
C LEU A 113 -7.59 1.04 5.68
N ALA A 114 -8.15 2.11 6.27
CA ALA A 114 -7.41 3.33 6.56
C ALA A 114 -6.46 3.16 7.75
N TYR A 115 -6.93 2.56 8.85
CA TYR A 115 -6.11 2.40 10.06
C TYR A 115 -4.90 1.52 9.81
N THR A 116 -5.10 0.35 9.20
CA THR A 116 -3.99 -0.57 8.93
C THR A 116 -3.00 0.03 7.95
N GLY A 117 -3.48 0.61 6.85
CA GLY A 117 -2.63 1.21 5.84
C GLY A 117 -1.81 2.39 6.37
N LEU A 118 -2.48 3.39 6.95
CA LEU A 118 -1.84 4.64 7.37
C LEU A 118 -0.92 4.46 8.58
N LEU A 119 -1.32 3.66 9.58
CA LEU A 119 -0.48 3.41 10.76
C LEU A 119 0.71 2.51 10.42
N THR A 120 0.55 1.51 9.54
CA THR A 120 1.67 0.67 9.09
C THR A 120 2.71 1.50 8.35
N MET A 121 2.27 2.43 7.49
CA MET A 121 3.20 3.34 6.82
C MET A 121 3.86 4.29 7.82
N ALA A 122 3.07 4.96 8.66
CA ALA A 122 3.55 5.97 9.61
C ALA A 122 4.59 5.39 10.57
N TYR A 123 4.27 4.30 11.25
CA TYR A 123 5.14 3.67 12.24
C TYR A 123 6.17 2.73 11.60
N GLY A 124 5.82 2.01 10.54
CA GLY A 124 6.69 1.03 9.91
C GLY A 124 7.88 1.70 9.23
N ASP A 125 7.62 2.56 8.25
CA ASP A 125 8.68 3.30 7.54
C ASP A 125 9.38 4.34 8.45
N GLY A 126 8.63 4.94 9.37
CA GLY A 126 9.15 5.85 10.40
C GLY A 126 10.21 5.19 11.29
N LEU A 127 9.87 4.07 11.93
CA LEU A 127 10.75 3.36 12.84
C LEU A 127 11.83 2.56 12.10
N ALA A 128 11.53 2.02 10.92
CA ALA A 128 12.52 1.28 10.12
C ALA A 128 13.72 2.15 9.73
N ALA A 129 13.51 3.45 9.46
CA ALA A 129 14.61 4.37 9.19
C ALA A 129 15.51 4.58 10.42
N ILE A 130 14.92 4.69 11.62
CA ILE A 130 15.66 4.91 12.88
C ILE A 130 16.42 3.64 13.29
N ILE A 131 15.72 2.51 13.29
CA ILE A 131 16.25 1.20 13.74
C ILE A 131 17.23 0.65 12.69
N GLY A 132 16.83 0.69 11.42
CA GLY A 132 17.62 0.19 10.30
C GLY A 132 18.93 0.95 10.09
N GLY A 133 18.99 2.23 10.48
CA GLY A 133 20.24 3.01 10.51
C GLY A 133 21.19 2.61 11.64
N ARG A 134 20.67 2.27 12.82
CA ARG A 134 21.48 1.88 14.00
C ARG A 134 22.04 0.46 13.92
N TRP A 135 21.29 -0.47 13.31
CA TRP A 135 21.67 -1.89 13.19
C TRP A 135 21.91 -2.33 11.74
N ALA A 136 22.48 -1.42 10.93
CA ALA A 136 22.65 -1.56 9.47
C ALA A 136 23.64 -2.64 8.97
N LYS A 137 24.17 -3.51 9.84
CA LYS A 137 25.26 -4.43 9.50
C LYS A 137 24.87 -5.53 8.50
N ALA A 138 23.57 -5.88 8.40
CA ALA A 138 23.08 -6.89 7.47
C ALA A 138 22.16 -6.27 6.40
N ARG A 139 22.63 -6.24 5.15
CA ARG A 139 21.86 -5.86 3.95
C ARG A 139 21.83 -7.04 2.96
N PRO A 140 21.06 -8.09 3.25
CA PRO A 140 21.09 -9.34 2.48
C PRO A 140 20.34 -9.26 1.13
N PHE A 141 19.62 -8.16 0.88
CA PHE A 141 18.71 -8.06 -0.26
C PHE A 141 19.42 -7.56 -1.52
N ALA A 142 19.80 -8.47 -2.40
CA ALA A 142 20.49 -8.13 -3.65
C ALA A 142 19.70 -7.15 -4.55
N PHE A 143 18.36 -7.23 -4.54
CA PHE A 143 17.48 -6.34 -5.31
C PHE A 143 17.15 -5.01 -4.60
N ALA A 144 17.53 -4.87 -3.33
CA ALA A 144 17.25 -3.69 -2.49
C ALA A 144 18.48 -3.32 -1.61
N PRO A 145 19.63 -2.96 -2.23
CA PRO A 145 20.91 -2.81 -1.52
C PRO A 145 20.94 -1.67 -0.48
N GLN A 146 19.99 -0.74 -0.55
CA GLN A 146 19.82 0.35 0.41
C GLN A 146 19.02 -0.05 1.65
N ARG A 147 18.31 -1.18 1.64
CA ARG A 147 17.44 -1.63 2.73
C ARG A 147 18.18 -2.59 3.65
N SER A 148 17.96 -2.46 4.96
CA SER A 148 18.58 -3.34 5.98
C SER A 148 17.58 -4.36 6.49
N LEU A 149 18.08 -5.52 6.91
CA LEU A 149 17.24 -6.58 7.50
C LEU A 149 16.48 -6.08 8.75
N ALA A 150 17.15 -5.30 9.60
CA ALA A 150 16.55 -4.71 10.79
C ALA A 150 15.43 -3.72 10.44
N GLY A 151 15.59 -2.93 9.37
CA GLY A 151 14.55 -2.03 8.86
C GLY A 151 13.30 -2.79 8.42
N SER A 152 13.45 -3.77 7.52
CA SER A 152 12.30 -4.53 7.01
C SER A 152 11.64 -5.42 8.08
N LEU A 153 12.41 -5.94 9.05
CA LEU A 153 11.84 -6.62 10.22
C LEU A 153 11.01 -5.67 11.10
N THR A 154 11.45 -4.40 11.24
CA THR A 154 10.67 -3.37 11.93
C THR A 154 9.34 -3.15 11.23
N VAL A 155 9.33 -3.03 9.90
CA VAL A 155 8.09 -2.91 9.12
C VAL A 155 7.18 -4.12 9.34
N ALA A 156 7.72 -5.35 9.32
CA ALA A 156 6.95 -6.55 9.58
C ALA A 156 6.31 -6.56 10.96
N VAL A 157 7.07 -6.24 12.02
CA VAL A 157 6.56 -6.20 13.40
C VAL A 157 5.48 -5.14 13.55
N VAL A 158 5.70 -3.93 13.00
CA VAL A 158 4.70 -2.86 13.05
C VAL A 158 3.44 -3.27 12.29
N ALA A 159 3.56 -3.77 11.06
CA ALA A 159 2.43 -4.22 10.26
C ALA A 159 1.64 -5.33 10.98
N PHE A 160 2.32 -6.27 11.63
CA PHE A 160 1.68 -7.31 12.44
C PHE A 160 0.84 -6.70 13.56
N VAL A 161 1.46 -5.85 14.40
CA VAL A 161 0.80 -5.25 15.56
C VAL A 161 -0.36 -4.36 15.14
N VAL A 162 -0.13 -3.48 14.15
CA VAL A 162 -1.16 -2.56 13.63
C VAL A 162 -2.33 -3.33 13.03
N THR A 163 -2.08 -4.38 12.24
CA THR A 163 -3.14 -5.20 11.64
C THR A 163 -3.94 -5.92 12.72
N ALA A 164 -3.27 -6.57 13.67
CA ALA A 164 -3.93 -7.28 14.76
C ALA A 164 -4.80 -6.34 15.59
N LEU A 165 -4.26 -5.21 16.03
CA LEU A 165 -5.01 -4.20 16.80
C LEU A 165 -6.17 -3.62 16.01
N SER A 166 -5.98 -3.30 14.72
CA SER A 166 -7.05 -2.76 13.88
C SER A 166 -8.21 -3.74 13.74
N LEU A 167 -7.93 -5.04 13.53
CA LEU A 167 -8.95 -6.06 13.44
C LEU A 167 -9.65 -6.33 14.78
N PHE A 168 -8.92 -6.40 15.89
CA PHE A 168 -9.53 -6.61 17.21
C PHE A 168 -10.39 -5.44 17.66
N ILE A 169 -9.95 -4.20 17.42
CA ILE A 169 -10.62 -3.00 17.94
C ILE A 169 -11.75 -2.52 17.03
N LEU A 170 -11.59 -2.60 15.70
CA LEU A 170 -12.49 -1.94 14.76
C LEU A 170 -13.52 -2.86 14.11
N GLU A 171 -13.32 -4.17 14.19
CA GLU A 171 -14.22 -5.19 13.59
C GLU A 171 -14.74 -6.18 14.64
N ASP A 172 -14.72 -5.79 15.93
CA ASP A 172 -15.19 -6.58 17.06
C ASP A 172 -14.67 -8.04 17.03
N GLY A 173 -13.36 -8.19 16.81
CA GLY A 173 -12.71 -9.49 16.69
C GLY A 173 -12.99 -10.38 17.90
N ALA A 174 -14.01 -11.24 17.79
CA ALA A 174 -14.45 -12.10 18.88
C ALA A 174 -13.30 -13.01 19.35
N PRO A 175 -13.28 -13.46 20.61
CA PRO A 175 -12.24 -14.37 21.10
C PRO A 175 -12.06 -15.63 20.25
N SER A 176 -13.11 -16.09 19.56
CA SER A 176 -13.08 -17.22 18.63
C SER A 176 -12.32 -16.94 17.33
N ALA A 177 -12.11 -15.68 16.95
CA ALA A 177 -11.44 -15.26 15.72
C ALA A 177 -9.95 -14.92 15.93
N VAL A 178 -9.41 -15.06 17.15
CA VAL A 178 -8.01 -14.69 17.48
C VAL A 178 -7.01 -15.32 16.53
N LEU A 179 -7.14 -16.62 16.25
CA LEU A 179 -6.23 -17.32 15.34
C LEU A 179 -6.27 -16.74 13.92
N THR A 180 -7.47 -16.43 13.43
CA THR A 180 -7.66 -15.80 12.10
C THR A 180 -7.04 -14.41 12.06
N VAL A 181 -7.23 -13.59 13.10
CA VAL A 181 -6.63 -12.27 13.21
C VAL A 181 -5.09 -12.35 13.18
N LEU A 182 -4.51 -13.26 13.98
CA LEU A 182 -3.06 -13.46 14.02
C LEU A 182 -2.51 -13.96 12.69
N LEU A 183 -3.25 -14.84 11.99
CA LEU A 183 -2.87 -15.32 10.67
C LEU A 183 -2.89 -14.19 9.64
N ILE A 184 -3.95 -13.39 9.58
CA ILE A 184 -4.05 -12.23 8.67
C ILE A 184 -2.93 -11.24 8.98
N ALA A 185 -2.69 -10.93 10.25
CA ALA A 185 -1.62 -10.03 10.67
C ALA A 185 -0.24 -10.54 10.26
N LEU A 186 0.03 -11.85 10.39
CA LEU A 186 1.29 -12.46 9.98
C LEU A 186 1.49 -12.39 8.46
N LEU A 187 0.46 -12.74 7.68
CA LEU A 187 0.52 -12.66 6.22
C LEU A 187 0.69 -11.21 5.76
N ASN A 188 -0.02 -10.26 6.39
CA ASN A 188 0.11 -8.84 6.07
C ASN A 188 1.48 -8.29 6.45
N ALA A 189 2.09 -8.78 7.53
CA ALA A 189 3.44 -8.40 7.94
C ALA A 189 4.49 -8.80 6.91
N VAL A 190 4.40 -10.03 6.39
CA VAL A 190 5.29 -10.51 5.32
C VAL A 190 5.09 -9.69 4.05
N LEU A 191 3.84 -9.46 3.64
CA LEU A 191 3.53 -8.64 2.48
C LEU A 191 4.05 -7.21 2.64
N SER A 192 3.81 -6.56 3.79
CA SER A 192 4.20 -5.18 4.06
C SER A 192 5.72 -5.00 4.04
N ALA A 193 6.47 -5.92 4.65
CA ALA A 193 7.93 -5.91 4.58
C ALA A 193 8.43 -6.11 3.13
N PHE A 194 7.79 -7.00 2.37
CA PHE A 194 8.13 -7.19 0.96
C PHE A 194 7.83 -5.93 0.12
N ILE A 195 6.68 -5.28 0.33
CA ILE A 195 6.34 -4.02 -0.34
C ILE A 195 7.39 -2.95 -0.07
N GLU A 196 7.82 -2.79 1.19
CA GLU A 196 8.86 -1.82 1.57
C GLU A 196 10.18 -2.08 0.84
N LEU A 197 10.60 -3.35 0.74
CA LEU A 197 11.81 -3.74 0.01
C LEU A 197 11.76 -3.39 -1.48
N THR A 198 10.57 -3.40 -2.08
CA THR A 198 10.39 -3.07 -3.52
C THR A 198 10.27 -1.57 -3.79
N GLY A 199 10.04 -0.75 -2.75
CA GLY A 199 9.80 0.69 -2.88
C GLY A 199 11.03 1.46 -3.38
N LYS A 200 10.85 2.23 -4.46
CA LYS A 200 11.90 3.08 -5.08
C LYS A 200 11.40 4.52 -5.17
N ARG A 201 12.29 5.49 -4.92
CA ARG A 201 12.00 6.94 -5.04
C ARG A 201 10.73 7.38 -4.28
N GLY A 202 10.49 6.81 -3.09
CA GLY A 202 9.34 7.12 -2.25
C GLY A 202 8.03 6.44 -2.65
N SER A 203 8.04 5.51 -3.62
CA SER A 203 6.82 4.79 -4.03
C SER A 203 6.22 3.91 -2.92
N ASP A 204 7.04 3.50 -1.96
CA ASP A 204 6.62 2.83 -0.72
C ASP A 204 5.61 3.66 0.08
N ASN A 205 5.68 4.99 0.02
CA ASN A 205 4.69 5.86 0.65
C ASN A 205 3.29 5.77 0.01
N LEU A 206 3.19 5.13 -1.16
CA LEU A 206 1.93 4.77 -1.82
C LEU A 206 1.62 3.28 -1.68
N SER A 207 2.55 2.43 -2.08
CA SER A 207 2.32 0.99 -2.17
C SER A 207 2.15 0.32 -0.81
N LEU A 208 2.92 0.74 0.21
CA LEU A 208 2.86 0.15 1.55
C LEU A 208 1.49 0.38 2.23
N PRO A 209 1.00 1.63 2.38
CA PRO A 209 -0.30 1.84 3.02
C PRO A 209 -1.44 1.24 2.22
N VAL A 210 -1.44 1.36 0.89
CA VAL A 210 -2.49 0.78 0.03
C VAL A 210 -2.49 -0.74 0.12
N GLY A 211 -1.33 -1.37 -0.05
CA GLY A 211 -1.21 -2.82 -0.04
C GLY A 211 -1.53 -3.43 1.32
N SER A 212 -1.03 -2.83 2.41
CA SER A 212 -1.26 -3.30 3.77
C SER A 212 -2.73 -3.16 4.19
N GLY A 213 -3.35 -2.01 3.88
CA GLY A 213 -4.77 -1.77 4.18
C GLY A 213 -5.70 -2.68 3.38
N LEU A 214 -5.47 -2.80 2.05
CA LEU A 214 -6.27 -3.67 1.19
C LEU A 214 -6.14 -5.14 1.60
N PHE A 215 -4.93 -5.61 1.88
CA PHE A 215 -4.72 -6.98 2.31
C PHE A 215 -5.49 -7.30 3.59
N ALA A 216 -5.32 -6.48 4.63
CA ALA A 216 -5.97 -6.70 5.91
C ALA A 216 -7.51 -6.74 5.79
N VAL A 217 -8.10 -5.76 5.11
CA VAL A 217 -9.57 -5.66 5.03
C VAL A 217 -10.19 -6.75 4.14
N LEU A 218 -9.57 -7.08 3.00
CA LEU A 218 -10.10 -8.08 2.09
C LEU A 218 -9.93 -9.49 2.66
N ALA A 219 -8.78 -9.77 3.30
CA ALA A 219 -8.55 -11.05 3.96
C ALA A 219 -9.48 -11.25 5.17
N TRP A 220 -9.83 -10.18 5.89
CA TRP A 220 -10.80 -10.26 6.99
C TRP A 220 -12.23 -10.50 6.49
N ARG A 221 -12.69 -9.72 5.52
CA ARG A 221 -14.09 -9.74 5.06
C ARG A 221 -14.44 -10.92 4.17
N PHE A 222 -13.51 -11.35 3.34
CA PHE A 222 -13.72 -12.37 2.30
C PHE A 222 -12.76 -13.56 2.47
N GLY A 223 -12.13 -13.65 3.63
CA GLY A 223 -11.20 -14.73 3.96
C GLY A 223 -11.86 -16.09 3.88
N SER A 224 -11.19 -17.02 3.19
CA SER A 224 -11.60 -18.41 3.13
C SER A 224 -10.36 -19.31 3.00
N PRO A 225 -10.47 -20.61 3.34
CA PRO A 225 -9.39 -21.56 3.04
C PRO A 225 -9.02 -21.59 1.55
N GLY A 226 -10.00 -21.36 0.66
CA GLY A 226 -9.79 -21.25 -0.78
C GLY A 226 -8.93 -20.04 -1.15
N LEU A 227 -9.16 -18.88 -0.53
CA LEU A 227 -8.31 -17.69 -0.73
C LEU A 227 -6.87 -17.97 -0.29
N LEU A 228 -6.68 -18.63 0.86
CA LEU A 228 -5.34 -18.96 1.34
C LEU A 228 -4.61 -19.89 0.36
N LEU A 229 -5.28 -20.95 -0.11
CA LEU A 229 -4.72 -21.87 -1.10
C LEU A 229 -4.37 -21.15 -2.41
N TYR A 230 -5.27 -20.27 -2.87
CA TYR A 230 -5.06 -19.47 -4.07
C TYR A 230 -3.85 -18.53 -3.93
N LEU A 231 -3.71 -17.82 -2.81
CA LEU A 231 -2.56 -16.94 -2.56
C LEU A 231 -1.24 -17.73 -2.46
N LEU A 232 -1.24 -18.90 -1.82
CA LEU A 232 -0.07 -19.78 -1.78
C LEU A 232 0.35 -20.23 -3.19
N LEU A 233 -0.61 -20.60 -4.03
CA LEU A 233 -0.36 -20.95 -5.43
C LEU A 233 0.17 -19.74 -6.23
N ALA A 234 -0.42 -18.56 -6.03
CA ALA A 234 0.03 -17.33 -6.67
C ALA A 234 1.47 -16.99 -6.27
N VAL A 235 1.81 -17.07 -4.98
CA VAL A 235 3.19 -16.87 -4.48
C VAL A 235 4.15 -17.88 -5.10
N LEU A 236 3.77 -19.16 -5.19
CA LEU A 236 4.59 -20.19 -5.82
C LEU A 236 4.86 -19.87 -7.30
N ILE A 237 3.83 -19.54 -8.07
CA ILE A 237 3.95 -19.16 -9.48
C ILE A 237 4.84 -17.92 -9.63
N LEU A 238 4.64 -16.90 -8.80
CA LEU A 238 5.42 -15.66 -8.83
C LEU A 238 6.88 -15.89 -8.43
N ALA A 239 7.16 -16.79 -7.48
CA ALA A 239 8.52 -17.17 -7.11
C ALA A 239 9.24 -17.89 -8.26
N ILE A 240 8.55 -18.79 -8.97
CA ILE A 240 9.08 -19.43 -10.18
C ILE A 240 9.33 -18.38 -11.27
N ALA A 241 8.37 -17.48 -11.50
CA ALA A 241 8.50 -16.41 -12.48
C ALA A 241 9.64 -15.44 -12.16
N PHE A 242 9.86 -15.12 -10.88
CA PHE A 242 10.95 -14.28 -10.43
C PHE A 242 12.31 -14.94 -10.67
N LYS A 243 12.46 -16.22 -10.31
CA LYS A 243 13.67 -17.01 -10.61
C LYS A 243 13.92 -17.14 -12.11
N ALA A 244 12.86 -17.17 -12.91
CA ALA A 244 12.93 -17.21 -14.37
C ALA A 244 13.14 -15.84 -15.02
N HIS A 245 13.36 -14.76 -14.24
CA HIS A 245 13.45 -13.38 -14.71
C HIS A 245 12.26 -12.94 -15.60
N ALA A 246 11.07 -13.49 -15.34
CA ALA A 246 9.85 -13.15 -16.05
C ALA A 246 9.08 -12.00 -15.39
N ILE A 247 9.34 -11.72 -14.11
CA ILE A 247 8.70 -10.64 -13.34
C ILE A 247 9.69 -9.96 -12.42
N THR A 248 9.51 -8.66 -12.19
CA THR A 248 10.28 -7.84 -11.24
C THR A 248 9.70 -7.91 -9.82
N PRO A 249 10.46 -7.54 -8.77
CA PRO A 249 9.95 -7.53 -7.39
C PRO A 249 8.70 -6.64 -7.19
N ASP A 250 8.70 -5.44 -7.77
CA ASP A 250 7.58 -4.51 -7.80
C ASP A 250 6.39 -5.06 -8.60
N GLY A 251 6.65 -5.81 -9.67
CA GLY A 251 5.63 -6.57 -10.40
C GLY A 251 4.95 -7.64 -9.53
N ILE A 252 5.69 -8.33 -8.65
CA ILE A 252 5.13 -9.33 -7.72
C ILE A 252 4.13 -8.67 -6.76
N VAL A 253 4.45 -7.49 -6.22
CA VAL A 253 3.53 -6.74 -5.35
C VAL A 253 2.23 -6.43 -6.08
N ALA A 254 2.32 -5.86 -7.30
CA ALA A 254 1.13 -5.56 -8.10
C ALA A 254 0.32 -6.82 -8.43
N ALA A 255 0.99 -7.93 -8.74
CA ALA A 255 0.35 -9.19 -9.05
C ALA A 255 -0.38 -9.79 -7.83
N LEU A 256 0.24 -9.77 -6.64
CA LEU A 256 -0.39 -10.27 -5.41
C LEU A 256 -1.61 -9.43 -5.01
N LEU A 257 -1.53 -8.10 -5.09
CA LEU A 257 -2.67 -7.22 -4.78
C LEU A 257 -3.81 -7.38 -5.79
N THR A 258 -3.47 -7.56 -7.07
CA THR A 258 -4.44 -7.90 -8.12
C THR A 258 -5.10 -9.24 -7.82
N ALA A 259 -4.30 -10.28 -7.57
CA ALA A 259 -4.78 -11.64 -7.31
C ALA A 259 -5.73 -11.67 -6.10
N LEU A 260 -5.35 -11.02 -5.00
CA LEU A 260 -6.21 -10.85 -3.83
C LEU A 260 -7.54 -10.19 -4.18
N THR A 261 -7.51 -9.06 -4.90
CA THR A 261 -8.71 -8.29 -5.23
C THR A 261 -9.65 -9.09 -6.15
N LEU A 262 -9.11 -9.74 -7.17
CA LEU A 262 -9.91 -10.54 -8.11
C LEU A 262 -10.54 -11.76 -7.44
N TYR A 263 -9.82 -12.45 -6.55
CA TYR A 263 -10.41 -13.56 -5.82
C TYR A 263 -11.53 -13.10 -4.88
N THR A 264 -11.26 -12.05 -4.10
CA THR A 264 -12.19 -11.61 -3.05
C THR A 264 -13.45 -10.92 -3.59
N LEU A 265 -13.35 -10.22 -4.72
CA LEU A 265 -14.48 -9.50 -5.32
C LEU A 265 -15.06 -10.15 -6.59
N GLY A 266 -14.28 -11.00 -7.26
CA GLY A 266 -14.63 -11.61 -8.55
C GLY A 266 -14.80 -13.14 -8.51
N ASP A 267 -14.61 -13.77 -7.37
CA ASP A 267 -14.67 -15.23 -7.17
C ASP A 267 -13.49 -16.00 -7.83
N VAL A 268 -13.42 -17.30 -7.54
CA VAL A 268 -12.33 -18.21 -7.93
C VAL A 268 -12.13 -18.29 -9.45
N TRP A 269 -13.18 -18.16 -10.25
CA TRP A 269 -13.12 -18.29 -11.70
C TRP A 269 -12.35 -17.13 -12.35
N ILE A 270 -12.64 -15.89 -11.94
CA ILE A 270 -11.92 -14.71 -12.44
C ILE A 270 -10.46 -14.75 -11.96
N ALA A 271 -10.26 -15.12 -10.69
CA ALA A 271 -8.94 -15.20 -10.11
C ALA A 271 -8.04 -16.26 -10.77
N THR A 272 -8.60 -17.42 -11.14
CA THR A 272 -7.88 -18.50 -11.82
C THR A 272 -7.64 -18.20 -13.30
N ALA A 273 -8.58 -17.51 -13.97
CA ALA A 273 -8.38 -17.04 -15.35
C ALA A 273 -7.14 -16.14 -15.47
N LEU A 274 -6.92 -15.24 -14.50
CA LEU A 274 -5.72 -14.39 -14.49
C LEU A 274 -4.42 -15.19 -14.26
N LEU A 275 -4.43 -16.19 -13.37
CA LEU A 275 -3.27 -17.07 -13.19
C LEU A 275 -2.94 -17.83 -14.48
N LEU A 276 -3.96 -18.36 -15.15
CA LEU A 276 -3.81 -19.03 -16.45
C LEU A 276 -3.26 -18.07 -17.50
N PHE A 277 -3.82 -16.87 -17.61
CA PHE A 277 -3.33 -15.82 -18.50
C PHE A 277 -1.85 -15.49 -18.25
N PHE A 278 -1.46 -15.33 -16.97
CA PHE A 278 -0.07 -15.06 -16.61
C PHE A 278 0.87 -16.20 -17.01
N ILE A 279 0.49 -17.45 -16.74
CA ILE A 279 1.28 -18.65 -17.08
C ILE A 279 1.43 -18.77 -18.59
N LEU A 280 0.31 -18.74 -19.34
CA LEU A 280 0.29 -18.83 -20.80
C LEU A 280 1.11 -17.71 -21.43
N GLY A 281 0.87 -16.47 -21.00
CA GLY A 281 1.62 -15.31 -21.46
C GLY A 281 3.12 -15.43 -21.16
N SER A 282 3.51 -16.01 -20.01
CA SER A 282 4.93 -16.20 -19.64
C SER A 282 5.60 -17.32 -20.45
N GLY A 283 4.84 -18.34 -20.87
CA GLY A 283 5.31 -19.36 -21.80
C GLY A 283 5.52 -18.77 -23.20
N VAL A 284 4.52 -18.07 -23.71
CA VAL A 284 4.57 -17.39 -25.02
C VAL A 284 5.65 -16.31 -25.04
N SER A 285 5.91 -15.63 -23.92
CA SER A 285 6.97 -14.62 -23.83
C SER A 285 8.37 -15.20 -24.05
N LYS A 286 8.59 -16.52 -23.91
CA LYS A 286 9.87 -17.17 -24.19
C LYS A 286 10.02 -17.67 -25.63
N LEU A 287 8.92 -17.76 -26.39
CA LEU A 287 8.97 -18.08 -27.82
C LEU A 287 9.49 -16.85 -28.59
N LYS A 288 10.66 -16.98 -29.21
CA LYS A 288 11.24 -15.93 -30.06
C LYS A 288 10.60 -16.00 -31.43
N ASN A 289 9.93 -14.93 -31.84
CA ASN A 289 9.37 -14.74 -33.18
C ASN A 289 9.73 -13.33 -33.67
N ASP A 290 10.00 -13.17 -34.96
CA ASP A 290 10.45 -11.91 -35.55
C ASP A 290 9.39 -10.80 -35.44
N SER A 291 8.10 -11.16 -35.56
CA SER A 291 6.98 -10.23 -35.33
C SER A 291 6.91 -9.73 -33.88
N LYS A 292 7.38 -10.54 -32.93
CA LYS A 292 7.37 -10.21 -31.50
C LYS A 292 8.55 -9.32 -31.11
N ARG A 293 9.72 -9.54 -31.72
CA ARG A 293 10.87 -8.61 -31.60
C ARG A 293 10.52 -7.20 -32.09
N LEU A 294 9.72 -7.11 -33.15
CA LEU A 294 9.21 -5.83 -33.69
C LEU A 294 8.18 -5.17 -32.76
N ALA A 295 7.31 -5.97 -32.11
CA ALA A 295 6.37 -5.46 -31.12
C ALA A 295 7.06 -5.01 -29.81
N GLU A 296 8.06 -5.76 -29.35
CA GLU A 296 8.88 -5.46 -28.17
C GLU A 296 9.73 -4.19 -28.36
N THR A 297 10.03 -3.79 -29.59
CA THR A 297 10.69 -2.51 -29.88
C THR A 297 9.75 -1.31 -29.79
N ILE A 298 8.43 -1.53 -29.89
CA ILE A 298 7.39 -0.48 -29.80
C ILE A 298 6.85 -0.36 -28.37
N GLN A 299 6.82 -1.45 -27.60
CA GLN A 299 6.45 -1.44 -26.18
C GLN A 299 7.63 -0.95 -25.33
N GLU A 300 7.39 -0.03 -24.37
CA GLU A 300 8.41 0.35 -23.38
C GLU A 300 8.82 -0.87 -22.54
N GLY A 301 9.97 -1.45 -22.87
CA GLY A 301 10.78 -2.27 -21.96
C GLY A 301 11.05 -3.68 -22.45
N ASP A 302 12.24 -3.88 -23.02
CA ASP A 302 12.91 -5.18 -23.03
C ASP A 302 13.24 -5.56 -21.56
N GLY A 303 12.58 -6.60 -21.02
CA GLY A 303 12.85 -7.07 -19.66
C GLY A 303 11.70 -7.77 -18.92
N PRO A 304 11.93 -8.17 -17.64
CA PRO A 304 10.93 -8.82 -16.80
C PRO A 304 9.71 -7.92 -16.56
N ARG A 305 8.52 -8.52 -16.40
CA ARG A 305 7.28 -7.76 -16.21
C ARG A 305 7.32 -6.88 -14.96
N ASN A 306 7.08 -5.59 -15.12
CA ASN A 306 7.03 -4.62 -14.02
C ASN A 306 5.61 -4.32 -13.53
N TRP A 307 5.49 -3.56 -12.44
CA TRP A 307 4.19 -3.21 -11.86
C TRP A 307 3.27 -2.51 -12.87
N LYS A 308 3.81 -1.68 -13.78
CA LYS A 308 3.03 -0.99 -14.81
C LYS A 308 2.41 -2.00 -15.76
N GLN A 309 3.21 -2.94 -16.27
CA GLN A 309 2.72 -3.98 -17.18
C GLN A 309 1.70 -4.89 -16.51
N VAL A 310 1.89 -5.24 -15.22
CA VAL A 310 0.90 -6.03 -14.47
C VAL A 310 -0.41 -5.26 -14.35
N LEU A 311 -0.38 -3.99 -13.90
CA LEU A 311 -1.59 -3.19 -13.76
C LEU A 311 -2.25 -2.88 -15.10
N CYS A 312 -1.51 -2.56 -16.16
CA CYS A 312 -2.12 -2.33 -17.47
C CYS A 312 -2.92 -3.54 -17.97
N ASN A 313 -2.46 -4.76 -17.66
CA ASN A 313 -3.13 -5.99 -18.06
C ASN A 313 -4.28 -6.38 -17.11
N SER A 314 -4.23 -6.02 -15.83
CA SER A 314 -5.20 -6.49 -14.83
C SER A 314 -6.16 -5.43 -14.30
N LEU A 315 -5.83 -4.14 -14.43
CA LEU A 315 -6.60 -3.03 -13.87
C LEU A 315 -8.02 -2.96 -14.44
N PRO A 316 -8.29 -3.25 -15.74
CA PRO A 316 -9.67 -3.33 -16.23
C PRO A 316 -10.50 -4.37 -15.47
N ALA A 317 -9.98 -5.58 -15.27
CA ALA A 317 -10.66 -6.62 -14.50
C ALA A 317 -10.83 -6.21 -13.02
N VAL A 318 -9.81 -5.60 -12.41
CA VAL A 318 -9.89 -5.07 -11.04
C VAL A 318 -10.98 -4.01 -10.92
N ALA A 319 -11.07 -3.08 -11.87
CA ALA A 319 -12.10 -2.04 -11.88
C ALA A 319 -13.50 -2.65 -12.03
N LEU A 320 -13.66 -3.66 -12.88
CA LEU A 320 -14.94 -4.33 -13.09
C LEU A 320 -15.41 -5.10 -11.85
N VAL A 321 -14.53 -5.78 -11.11
CA VAL A 321 -14.93 -6.46 -9.87
C VAL A 321 -15.28 -5.48 -8.76
N TRP A 322 -14.59 -4.33 -8.68
CA TRP A 322 -14.98 -3.24 -7.77
C TRP A 322 -16.33 -2.63 -8.17
N MET A 323 -16.57 -2.38 -9.46
CA MET A 323 -17.87 -1.90 -9.95
C MET A 323 -18.97 -2.91 -9.63
N HIS A 324 -18.72 -4.21 -9.81
CA HIS A 324 -19.67 -5.26 -9.47
C HIS A 324 -20.01 -5.25 -7.99
N TYR A 325 -19.01 -5.06 -7.11
CA TYR A 325 -19.22 -4.97 -5.67
C TYR A 325 -20.18 -3.83 -5.29
N PHE A 326 -20.10 -2.68 -5.96
CA PHE A 326 -21.00 -1.55 -5.72
C PHE A 326 -22.34 -1.62 -6.48
N LEU A 327 -22.44 -2.44 -7.53
CA LEU A 327 -23.63 -2.58 -8.38
C LEU A 327 -24.11 -4.05 -8.40
N PRO A 328 -24.57 -4.59 -7.24
CA PRO A 328 -24.99 -5.98 -7.10
C PRO A 328 -26.26 -6.23 -7.91
N GLY A 329 -26.09 -6.72 -9.15
CA GLY A 329 -27.17 -6.91 -10.12
C GLY A 329 -26.64 -6.94 -11.56
N GLN A 330 -25.50 -6.29 -11.79
CA GLN A 330 -24.83 -6.27 -13.08
C GLN A 330 -23.83 -7.44 -13.21
N ARG A 331 -24.34 -8.68 -13.29
CA ARG A 331 -23.49 -9.89 -13.44
C ARG A 331 -22.65 -9.88 -14.73
N PHE A 332 -23.07 -9.12 -15.75
CA PHE A 332 -22.29 -8.96 -16.97
C PHE A 332 -20.91 -8.33 -16.72
N LEU A 333 -20.73 -7.56 -15.64
CA LEU A 333 -19.42 -7.00 -15.28
C LEU A 333 -18.39 -8.08 -14.94
N LEU A 334 -18.83 -9.19 -14.32
CA LEU A 334 -17.98 -10.35 -14.04
C LEU A 334 -17.60 -11.10 -15.33
N LEU A 335 -18.51 -11.14 -16.32
CA LEU A 335 -18.21 -11.71 -17.64
C LEU A 335 -17.20 -10.85 -18.41
N LEU A 336 -17.34 -9.53 -18.34
CA LEU A 336 -16.37 -8.60 -18.95
C LEU A 336 -14.99 -8.70 -18.30
N ALA A 337 -14.93 -9.03 -17.00
CA ALA A 337 -13.67 -9.21 -16.29
C ALA A 337 -12.92 -10.50 -16.66
N LEU A 338 -13.56 -11.43 -17.39
CA LEU A 338 -12.94 -12.65 -17.93
C LEU A 338 -12.32 -12.47 -19.32
N GLY A 339 -12.70 -11.41 -20.04
CA GLY A 339 -12.20 -11.09 -21.40
C GLY A 339 -10.96 -10.22 -21.37
#